data_AF-A0A8T5G0G7-F1
#
_entry.id   AF-A0A8T5G0G7-F1
#
_cell.length_a   1.000
_cell.length_b   1.000
_cell.length_c   1.000
_cell.angle_alpha   90.00
_cell.angle_beta   90.00
_cell.angle_gamma   90.00
#
_symmetry.space_group_name_H-M   'P 1'
#
loop_
_entity.id
_entity.type
_entity.pdbx_description
1 polymer ?
#
loop_
_entity_poly.entity_id
_entity_poly.type
_entity_poly.pdbx_seq_one_letter_code
_entity_poly.pdbx_strand_id
1 'polypeptide(L)'
;MKLTVISIIILTILFTSCTNQFIDSEEKAIELIKQKFPEFRDYPSDEFAGRSIETQTTAEGYYLGFIIYGSGVPIADATCFFVDKKGNIKQDKYQPKELINEEIDLVTCS
;
A
#
# COMPACT_ATOMS: atom_id res chain seq x y z
N MET A 1 23.40 -19.06 33.35
CA MET A 1 21.98 -18.66 33.51
C MET A 1 21.62 -17.29 32.90
N LYS A 2 22.51 -16.60 32.16
CA LYS A 2 22.23 -15.27 31.56
C LYS A 2 21.97 -15.30 30.05
N LEU A 3 22.58 -16.23 29.31
CA LEU A 3 22.49 -16.30 27.85
C LEU A 3 21.18 -16.93 27.34
N THR A 4 20.66 -17.95 28.04
CA THR A 4 19.38 -18.60 27.69
C THR A 4 18.18 -17.67 27.84
N VAL A 5 18.20 -16.77 28.83
CA VAL A 5 17.11 -15.81 29.08
C VAL A 5 17.02 -14.77 27.96
N ILE A 6 18.16 -14.27 27.47
CA ILE A 6 18.22 -13.30 26.37
C ILE A 6 17.69 -13.91 25.07
N SER A 7 18.04 -15.17 24.78
CA SER A 7 17.54 -15.88 23.59
C SER A 7 16.03 -16.10 23.62
N ILE A 8 15.44 -16.38 24.79
CA ILE A 8 13.99 -16.59 24.94
C ILE A 8 13.24 -15.26 24.75
N ILE A 9 13.78 -14.15 25.28
CA ILE A 9 13.19 -12.81 25.12
C ILE A 9 13.17 -12.40 23.65
N ILE A 10 14.27 -12.59 22.91
CA ILE A 10 14.35 -12.26 21.47
C ILE A 10 13.37 -13.13 20.66
N LEU A 11 13.25 -14.42 20.99
CA LEU A 11 12.31 -15.33 20.34
C LEU A 11 10.84 -14.94 20.61
N THR A 12 10.52 -14.49 21.83
CA THR A 12 9.17 -14.00 22.16
C THR A 12 8.82 -12.70 21.45
N ILE A 13 9.78 -11.77 21.27
CA ILE A 13 9.55 -10.50 20.57
C ILE A 13 9.25 -10.72 19.08
N LEU A 14 9.86 -11.74 18.46
CA LEU A 14 9.60 -12.11 17.06
C LEU A 14 8.20 -12.73 16.83
N PHE A 15 7.56 -13.26 17.88
CA PHE A 15 6.24 -13.91 17.78
C PHE A 15 5.05 -12.96 18.00
N THR A 16 5.26 -11.76 18.55
CA THR A 16 4.16 -10.85 18.94
C THR A 16 3.50 -10.10 17.76
N SER A 17 3.96 -10.30 16.51
CA SER A 17 3.46 -9.58 15.33
C SER A 17 2.23 -10.19 14.65
N CYS A 18 1.23 -10.59 15.43
CA CYS A 18 -0.13 -10.79 14.92
C CYS A 18 -1.11 -9.92 15.71
N THR A 19 -0.89 -8.60 15.71
CA THR A 19 -2.01 -7.69 15.91
C THR A 19 -2.96 -7.89 14.74
N ASN A 20 -4.14 -8.42 15.02
CA ASN A 20 -5.26 -8.48 14.08
C ASN A 20 -5.73 -7.03 13.89
N GLN A 21 -5.01 -6.27 13.05
CA GLN A 21 -5.29 -4.86 12.81
C GLN A 21 -6.52 -4.78 11.92
N PHE A 22 -7.69 -4.60 12.56
CA PHE A 22 -8.90 -4.28 11.84
C PHE A 22 -8.73 -2.92 11.14
N ILE A 23 -8.96 -2.89 9.84
CA ILE A 23 -8.76 -1.70 8.99
C ILE A 23 -10.07 -0.92 8.96
N ASP A 24 -10.20 0.06 9.84
CA ASP A 24 -11.38 0.92 9.99
C ASP A 24 -11.22 2.31 9.32
N SER A 25 -10.02 2.65 8.85
CA SER A 25 -9.73 3.92 8.19
C SER A 25 -8.83 3.76 6.97
N GLU A 26 -8.91 4.74 6.08
CA GLU A 26 -8.02 4.87 4.91
C GLU A 26 -6.55 5.01 5.34
N GLU A 27 -6.28 5.86 6.34
CA GLU A 27 -4.93 6.08 6.88
C GLU A 27 -4.29 4.77 7.34
N LYS A 28 -5.02 3.92 8.07
CA LYS A 28 -4.51 2.60 8.48
C LYS A 28 -4.26 1.67 7.29
N ALA A 29 -5.08 1.75 6.25
CA ALA A 29 -4.87 0.98 5.03
C ALA A 29 -3.56 1.41 4.34
N ILE A 30 -3.32 2.72 4.23
CA ILE A 30 -2.09 3.29 3.66
C ILE A 30 -0.88 2.91 4.51
N GLU A 31 -0.95 3.04 5.83
CA GLU A 31 0.12 2.65 6.75
C GLU A 31 0.46 1.16 6.64
N LEU A 32 -0.56 0.30 6.53
CA LEU A 32 -0.37 -1.14 6.33
C LEU A 32 0.41 -1.42 5.04
N ILE A 33 0.06 -0.75 3.93
CA ILE A 33 0.82 -0.88 2.67
C ILE A 33 2.25 -0.42 2.87
N LYS A 34 2.49 0.79 3.41
CA LYS A 34 3.86 1.33 3.63
C LYS A 34 4.70 0.48 4.59
N GLN A 35 4.07 -0.22 5.52
CA GLN A 35 4.74 -1.13 6.44
C GLN A 35 5.19 -2.40 5.71
N LYS A 36 4.33 -3.01 4.88
CA LYS A 36 4.61 -4.26 4.16
C LYS A 36 5.45 -4.06 2.89
N PHE A 37 5.34 -2.90 2.26
CA PHE A 37 5.98 -2.54 1.01
C PHE A 37 6.74 -1.21 1.19
N PRO A 38 7.98 -1.27 1.72
CA PRO A 38 8.76 -0.08 2.06
C PRO A 38 9.02 0.89 0.90
N GLU A 39 8.96 0.42 -0.34
CA GLU A 39 9.11 1.24 -1.56
C GLU A 39 8.05 2.34 -1.71
N PHE A 40 6.92 2.23 -1.00
CA PHE A 40 5.85 3.24 -1.02
C PHE A 40 5.88 4.22 0.15
N ARG A 41 6.88 4.14 1.04
CA ARG A 41 6.95 5.02 2.24
C ARG A 41 6.97 6.49 1.91
N ASP A 42 7.67 6.85 0.83
CA ASP A 42 7.91 8.21 0.38
C ASP A 42 6.76 8.78 -0.47
N TYR A 43 5.60 8.11 -0.50
CA TYR A 43 4.38 8.63 -1.14
C TYR A 43 3.51 9.37 -0.12
N PRO A 44 2.78 10.43 -0.49
CA PRO A 44 2.97 11.22 -1.71
C PRO A 44 4.28 12.03 -1.64
N SER A 45 4.79 12.45 -2.79
CA SER A 45 5.97 13.31 -2.88
C SER A 45 5.90 14.16 -4.15
N ASP A 46 6.35 15.41 -4.04
CA ASP A 46 6.38 16.36 -5.16
C ASP A 46 7.72 16.32 -5.94
N GLU A 47 8.64 15.40 -5.62
CA GLU A 47 9.97 15.35 -6.23
C GLU A 47 10.01 14.61 -7.58
N PHE A 48 10.61 15.26 -8.60
CA PHE A 48 11.10 14.75 -9.91
C PHE A 48 10.09 14.12 -10.89
N ALA A 49 9.00 13.57 -10.38
CA ALA A 49 7.88 12.95 -11.08
C ALA A 49 6.85 12.80 -9.97
N GLY A 50 5.84 13.67 -9.94
CA GLY A 50 4.90 13.71 -8.81
C GLY A 50 4.45 12.30 -8.42
N ARG A 51 4.34 12.05 -7.12
CA ARG A 51 3.86 10.79 -6.57
C ARG A 51 2.62 11.07 -5.75
N SER A 52 1.52 10.40 -6.08
CA SER A 52 0.26 10.54 -5.35
C SER A 52 -0.22 9.19 -4.81
N ILE A 53 -1.13 9.27 -3.84
CA ILE A 53 -1.92 8.14 -3.38
C ILE A 53 -3.37 8.50 -3.69
N GLU A 54 -4.03 7.68 -4.50
CA GLU A 54 -5.48 7.76 -4.73
C GLU A 54 -6.19 6.64 -3.98
N THR A 55 -7.38 6.93 -3.46
CA THR A 55 -8.11 6.00 -2.61
C THR A 55 -9.58 5.92 -2.99
N GLN A 56 -10.14 4.71 -2.89
CA GLN A 56 -11.57 4.48 -3.04
C GLN A 56 -12.06 3.58 -1.90
N THR A 57 -12.98 4.11 -1.10
CA THR A 57 -13.57 3.38 0.03
C THR A 57 -14.78 2.57 -0.44
N THR A 58 -14.86 1.32 0.03
CA THR A 58 -16.01 0.43 -0.18
C THR A 58 -16.47 -0.19 1.14
N ALA A 59 -17.60 -0.89 1.12
CA ALA A 59 -18.05 -1.67 2.27
C ALA A 59 -17.06 -2.78 2.65
N GLU A 60 -16.34 -3.33 1.67
CA GLU A 60 -15.45 -4.49 1.85
C GLU A 60 -14.02 -4.10 2.25
N GLY A 61 -13.61 -2.85 1.99
CA GLY A 61 -12.23 -2.43 2.18
C GLY A 61 -11.90 -1.11 1.48
N TYR A 62 -10.62 -0.96 1.14
CA TYR A 62 -10.04 0.23 0.52
C TYR A 62 -9.25 -0.18 -0.70
N TYR A 63 -9.57 0.42 -1.85
CA TYR A 63 -8.67 0.42 -3.00
C TYR A 63 -7.70 1.59 -2.88
N LEU A 64 -6.42 1.35 -3.12
CA LEU A 64 -5.34 2.31 -2.99
C LEU A 64 -4.49 2.27 -4.27
N GLY A 65 -4.27 3.40 -4.94
CA GLY A 65 -3.37 3.52 -6.07
C GLY A 65 -2.15 4.35 -5.69
N PHE A 66 -0.96 3.77 -5.83
CA PHE A 66 0.31 4.48 -5.69
C PHE A 66 0.83 4.82 -7.08
N ILE A 67 0.77 6.11 -7.43
CA ILE A 67 0.87 6.59 -8.81
C ILE A 67 2.15 7.41 -8.97
N ILE A 68 2.85 7.19 -10.09
CA ILE A 68 3.99 8.00 -10.54
C ILE A 68 3.58 8.75 -11.80
N TYR A 69 3.63 10.08 -11.76
CA TYR A 69 3.40 10.95 -12.92
C TYR A 69 4.67 11.07 -13.76
N GLY A 70 4.55 11.01 -15.10
CA GLY A 70 5.70 11.19 -16.00
C GLY A 70 5.75 12.59 -16.60
N SER A 71 6.93 13.02 -17.04
CA SER A 71 7.04 14.25 -17.83
C SER A 71 6.34 14.07 -19.19
N GLY A 72 5.13 14.62 -19.32
CA GLY A 72 4.35 14.59 -20.57
C GLY A 72 3.40 13.40 -20.73
N VAL A 73 3.25 12.55 -19.71
CA VAL A 73 2.20 11.49 -19.66
C VAL A 73 1.40 11.59 -18.35
N PRO A 74 0.08 11.36 -18.38
CA PRO A 74 -0.75 11.44 -17.17
C PRO A 74 -0.35 10.43 -16.10
N ILE A 75 -0.01 9.19 -16.46
CA ILE A 75 0.45 8.17 -15.50
C ILE A 75 1.62 7.44 -16.15
N ALA A 76 2.80 7.52 -15.53
CA ALA A 76 3.98 6.79 -15.99
C ALA A 76 3.99 5.36 -15.47
N ASP A 77 3.58 5.17 -14.22
CA ASP A 77 3.46 3.87 -13.57
C ASP A 77 2.46 3.97 -12.41
N ALA A 78 1.82 2.86 -12.05
CA ALA A 78 1.09 2.77 -10.80
C ALA A 78 1.05 1.33 -10.27
N THR A 79 0.92 1.21 -8.95
CA THR A 79 0.59 -0.06 -8.30
C THR A 79 -0.68 0.11 -7.49
N CYS A 80 -1.66 -0.74 -7.74
CA CYS A 80 -2.93 -0.72 -7.03
C CYS A 80 -2.98 -1.83 -5.98
N PHE A 81 -3.65 -1.55 -4.87
CA PHE A 81 -3.90 -2.49 -3.79
C PHE A 81 -5.37 -2.49 -3.41
N PHE A 82 -5.89 -3.66 -3.07
CA PHE A 82 -7.12 -3.78 -2.29
C PHE A 82 -6.77 -4.28 -0.89
N VAL A 83 -7.16 -3.51 0.13
CA VAL A 83 -7.01 -3.86 1.54
C VAL A 83 -8.39 -4.14 2.13
N ASP A 84 -8.65 -5.38 2.52
CA ASP A 84 -9.91 -5.72 3.18
C ASP A 84 -9.92 -5.27 4.65
N LYS A 85 -11.10 -5.29 5.29
CA LYS A 85 -11.24 -4.91 6.72
C LYS A 85 -10.43 -5.76 7.69
N LYS A 86 -9.93 -6.92 7.27
CA LYS A 86 -9.10 -7.84 8.06
C LYS A 86 -7.60 -7.63 7.81
N GLY A 87 -7.21 -6.71 6.93
CA GLY A 87 -5.82 -6.43 6.58
C GLY A 87 -5.22 -7.41 5.56
N ASN A 88 -6.05 -8.19 4.86
CA ASN A 88 -5.60 -8.94 3.69
C ASN A 88 -5.38 -7.97 2.54
N ILE A 89 -4.33 -8.23 1.74
CA ILE A 89 -3.91 -7.35 0.65
C ILE A 89 -3.93 -8.14 -0.64
N LYS A 90 -4.57 -7.58 -1.66
CA LYS A 90 -4.38 -7.94 -3.06
C LYS A 90 -3.63 -6.82 -3.76
N GLN A 91 -2.72 -7.16 -4.66
CA GLN A 91 -1.89 -6.22 -5.39
C GLN A 91 -2.05 -6.47 -6.89
N ASP A 92 -2.24 -5.39 -7.64
CA ASP A 92 -2.28 -5.38 -9.10
C ASP A 92 -1.34 -4.30 -9.64
N LYS A 93 -0.83 -4.51 -10.85
CA LYS A 93 0.03 -3.54 -11.54
C LYS A 93 -0.77 -2.80 -12.59
N TYR A 94 -0.49 -1.52 -12.74
CA TYR A 94 -1.13 -0.68 -13.73
C TYR A 94 -0.91 -1.24 -15.14
N GLN A 95 -2.02 -1.41 -15.86
CA GLN A 95 -2.02 -1.80 -17.26
C GLN A 95 -2.71 -0.69 -18.07
N PRO A 96 -1.95 0.16 -18.78
CA PRO A 96 -2.55 1.24 -19.54
C PRO A 96 -3.47 0.67 -20.61
N LYS A 97 -4.75 1.06 -20.57
CA LYS A 97 -5.64 0.88 -21.72
C LYS A 97 -5.20 1.85 -22.81
N GLU A 98 -5.22 1.41 -24.08
CA GLU A 98 -4.80 2.24 -25.22
C GLU A 98 -5.61 3.56 -25.24
N LEU A 99 -4.97 4.60 -24.73
CA LEU A 99 -5.25 6.04 -24.85
C LEU A 99 -6.61 6.54 -24.29
N ILE A 100 -6.50 7.53 -23.40
CA ILE A 100 -7.50 8.54 -22.96
C ILE A 100 -8.22 8.34 -21.63
N ASN A 101 -7.54 7.96 -20.54
CA ASN A 101 -8.04 8.38 -19.23
C ASN A 101 -6.90 9.05 -18.44
N GLU A 102 -7.14 10.29 -18.01
CA GLU A 102 -6.24 11.03 -17.11
C GLU A 102 -6.35 10.51 -15.66
N GLU A 103 -7.27 9.58 -15.41
CA GLU A 103 -7.63 9.03 -14.11
C GLU A 103 -7.50 7.50 -14.13
N ILE A 104 -7.01 6.93 -13.03
CA ILE A 104 -6.81 5.49 -12.86
C ILE A 104 -8.08 4.82 -12.32
N ASP A 105 -8.51 3.71 -12.93
CA ASP A 105 -9.50 2.85 -12.29
C ASP A 105 -8.81 1.98 -11.24
N LEU A 106 -8.96 2.33 -9.96
CA LEU A 106 -8.33 1.60 -8.86
C LEU A 106 -8.82 0.15 -8.68
N VAL A 107 -10.01 -0.18 -9.20
CA VAL A 107 -10.58 -1.54 -9.11
C VAL A 107 -9.95 -2.45 -10.15
N THR A 108 -9.75 -1.95 -11.37
CA THR A 108 -9.15 -2.73 -12.48
C THR A 108 -7.66 -2.46 -12.69
N CYS A 109 -7.10 -1.48 -11.98
CA CYS A 109 -5.75 -0.96 -12.10
C CYS A 109 -5.37 -0.62 -13.56
N SER A 110 -6.17 0.22 -14.21
CA SER A 110 -6.01 0.58 -15.64
C SER A 110 -6.41 2.01 -15.98
#